data_AF-A0A402AT20-F1
#
_entry.id   AF-A0A402AT20-F1
#
_cell.length_a   1.000
_cell.length_b   1.000
_cell.length_c   1.000
_cell.angle_alpha   90.00
_cell.angle_beta   90.00
_cell.angle_gamma   90.00
#
_symmetry.space_group_name_H-M   'P 1'
#
loop_
_entity.id
_entity.type
_entity.pdbx_description
1 polymer ?
#
loop_
_entity_poly.entity_id
_entity_poly.type
_entity_poly.pdbx_seq_one_letter_code
_entity_poly.pdbx_strand_id
1 'polypeptide(L)'
;MPWTQRDLAQVLGKQELAIREMELRDSGLNDIIRRRFLAELFAIPPSLLGLATVPEIENPGAVISIWWVKLGFPAFDAGPDGFPRPGQVIRHFRQMRVKADGKPWTQRDLAQVLGKQELAMRDMELRDTGLNDIPRRRFLAHLFDIPLFFWG
;
A
#
# COMPACT_ATOMS: atom_id res chain seq x y z
N MET A 1 25.87 13.39 15.95
CA MET A 1 24.84 13.49 17.01
C MET A 1 23.88 12.33 16.83
N PRO A 2 23.57 11.55 17.87
CA PRO A 2 22.48 10.58 17.79
C PRO A 2 21.14 11.30 17.65
N TRP A 3 20.21 10.73 16.89
CA TRP A 3 18.84 11.24 16.79
C TRP A 3 18.13 11.18 18.14
N THR A 4 17.39 12.23 18.48
CA THR A 4 16.47 12.23 19.62
C THR A 4 15.02 12.12 19.17
N GLN A 5 14.13 11.75 20.08
CA GLN A 5 12.68 11.76 19.83
C GLN A 5 12.20 13.16 19.41
N ARG A 6 12.81 14.22 19.95
CA ARG A 6 12.53 15.61 19.59
C ARG A 6 12.89 15.94 18.14
N ASP A 7 14.06 15.47 17.69
CA ASP A 7 14.51 15.69 16.31
C ASP A 7 13.56 14.99 15.32
N LEU A 8 13.19 13.73 15.62
CA LEU A 8 12.25 12.98 14.79
C LEU A 8 10.84 13.62 14.81
N ALA A 9 10.41 14.13 15.95
CA ALA A 9 9.14 14.85 16.07
C ALA A 9 9.09 16.09 15.17
N GLN A 10 10.17 16.87 15.14
CA GLN A 10 10.29 18.05 14.28
C GLN A 10 10.20 17.66 12.79
N VAL A 11 10.93 16.62 12.38
CA VAL A 11 10.95 16.16 10.99
C VAL A 11 9.59 15.62 10.54
N LEU A 12 8.89 14.88 11.41
CA LEU A 12 7.57 14.32 11.10
C LEU A 12 6.41 15.31 11.30
N GLY A 13 6.67 16.53 11.78
CA GLY A 13 5.61 17.48 12.16
C GLY A 13 4.69 16.93 13.25
N LYS A 14 5.24 16.21 14.22
CA LYS A 14 4.53 15.57 15.33
C LYS A 14 5.00 16.09 16.68
N GLN A 15 4.27 15.74 17.74
CA GLN A 15 4.74 15.94 19.11
C GLN A 15 5.68 14.80 19.52
N GLU A 16 6.62 15.08 20.40
CA GLU A 16 7.57 14.09 20.94
C GLU A 16 6.84 12.90 21.59
N LEU A 17 5.73 13.15 22.30
CA LEU A 17 4.89 12.08 22.85
C LEU A 17 4.38 11.11 21.77
N ALA A 18 4.03 11.61 20.58
CA ALA A 18 3.59 10.75 19.48
C ALA A 18 4.74 9.88 18.93
N ILE A 19 5.98 10.37 19.00
CA ILE A 19 7.16 9.57 18.66
C ILE A 19 7.40 8.49 19.72
N ARG A 20 7.29 8.84 21.00
CA ARG A 20 7.40 7.88 22.09
C ARG A 20 6.36 6.75 21.98
N GLU A 21 5.11 7.08 21.67
CA GLU A 21 4.07 6.07 21.45
C GLU A 21 4.30 5.25 20.16
N MET A 22 4.95 5.82 19.15
CA MET A 22 5.35 5.10 17.95
C MET A 22 6.44 4.06 18.26
N GLU A 23 7.44 4.42 19.04
CA GLU A 23 8.55 3.53 19.42
C GLU A 23 8.12 2.43 20.40
N LEU A 24 7.24 2.75 21.36
CA LEU A 24 6.85 1.82 22.42
C LEU A 24 5.63 0.95 22.07
N ARG A 25 4.79 1.38 21.13
CA ARG A 25 3.49 0.74 20.85
C ARG A 25 3.16 0.62 19.38
N ASP A 26 4.09 0.91 18.48
CA ASP A 26 3.88 0.95 17.03
C ASP A 26 2.77 1.91 16.59
N SER A 27 2.42 2.89 17.43
CA SER A 27 1.31 3.80 17.18
C SER A 27 1.58 4.67 15.95
N GLY A 28 0.63 4.70 15.02
CA GLY A 28 0.76 5.44 13.77
C GLY A 28 1.73 4.78 12.76
N LEU A 29 2.29 3.60 13.03
CA LEU A 29 3.04 2.87 12.01
C LEU A 29 2.12 2.12 11.04
N ASN A 30 0.81 2.29 11.02
CA ASN A 30 -0.03 1.72 9.96
C ASN A 30 0.07 2.47 8.62
N ASP A 31 0.69 3.64 8.61
CA ASP A 31 0.80 4.55 7.46
C ASP A 31 2.01 4.19 6.56
N ILE A 32 1.75 3.86 5.30
CA ILE A 32 2.78 3.41 4.34
C ILE A 32 3.77 4.52 4.01
N ILE A 33 3.25 5.72 3.70
CA ILE A 33 4.08 6.89 3.42
C ILE A 33 5.01 7.17 4.60
N ARG A 34 4.50 7.09 5.83
CA ARG A 34 5.32 7.27 7.04
C ARG A 34 6.40 6.20 7.17
N ARG A 35 6.08 4.93 6.97
CA ARG A 35 7.09 3.86 7.03
C ARG A 35 8.15 4.02 5.95
N ARG A 36 7.77 4.44 4.73
CA ARG A 36 8.72 4.72 3.64
C ARG A 36 9.64 5.87 4.00
N PHE A 37 9.07 6.95 4.50
CA PHE A 37 9.85 8.09 4.97
C PHE A 37 10.85 7.69 6.07
N LEU A 38 10.42 6.88 7.04
CA LEU A 38 11.31 6.35 8.10
C LEU A 38 12.40 5.42 7.54
N ALA A 39 12.06 4.59 6.55
CA ALA A 39 13.02 3.73 5.85
C ALA A 39 14.12 4.56 5.19
N GLU A 40 13.74 5.60 4.46
CA GLU A 40 14.67 6.51 3.79
C GLU A 40 15.50 7.30 4.80
N LEU A 41 14.86 7.92 5.80
CA LEU A 41 15.50 8.77 6.79
C LEU A 41 16.60 8.04 7.58
N PHE A 42 16.34 6.79 7.95
CA PHE A 42 17.23 6.00 8.78
C PHE A 42 18.01 4.93 8.02
N ALA A 43 17.90 4.91 6.68
CA ALA A 43 18.45 3.85 5.82
C ALA A 43 18.05 2.43 6.30
N ILE A 44 16.82 2.27 6.79
CA ILE A 44 16.28 0.99 7.21
C ILE A 44 15.80 0.25 5.95
N PRO A 45 16.21 -1.01 5.71
CA PRO A 45 15.65 -1.81 4.64
C PRO A 45 14.11 -1.83 4.70
N PRO A 46 13.37 -1.45 3.63
CA PRO A 46 11.91 -1.32 3.66
C PRO A 46 11.17 -2.59 4.12
N SER A 47 11.74 -3.76 3.82
CA SER A 47 11.21 -5.06 4.25
C SER A 47 11.14 -5.21 5.77
N LEU A 48 12.07 -4.61 6.53
CA LEU A 48 12.04 -4.61 7.99
C LEU A 48 10.92 -3.73 8.57
N LEU A 49 10.42 -2.78 7.77
CA LEU A 49 9.22 -2.01 8.06
C LEU A 49 7.97 -2.63 7.42
N GLY A 50 8.04 -3.86 6.91
CA GLY A 50 6.91 -4.57 6.32
C GLY A 50 6.37 -3.95 5.04
N LEU A 51 7.23 -3.22 4.31
CA LEU A 51 6.97 -2.62 2.99
C LEU A 51 7.51 -3.55 1.89
N ALA A 52 6.81 -3.63 0.75
CA ALA A 52 7.35 -4.33 -0.40
C ALA A 52 8.48 -3.53 -1.07
N THR A 53 9.42 -4.25 -1.69
CA THR A 53 10.48 -3.67 -2.51
C THR A 53 10.19 -3.94 -3.99
N VAL A 54 10.54 -2.98 -4.85
CA VAL A 54 10.46 -3.18 -6.30
C VAL A 54 11.41 -4.32 -6.67
N PRO A 55 10.97 -5.34 -7.42
CA PRO A 55 11.86 -6.40 -7.86
C PRO A 55 12.99 -5.83 -8.72
N GLU A 56 14.23 -6.25 -8.45
CA GLU A 56 15.35 -5.99 -9.34
C GLU A 56 15.12 -6.78 -10.64
N ILE A 57 14.66 -6.09 -11.69
CA ILE A 57 14.60 -6.69 -13.02
C ILE A 57 15.87 -6.27 -13.75
N GLU A 58 16.71 -7.24 -14.09
CA GLU A 58 17.92 -7.09 -14.88
C GLU A 58 17.62 -6.43 -16.24
N ASN A 59 17.65 -5.09 -16.33
CA ASN A 59 17.94 -4.30 -17.55
C ASN A 59 17.85 -2.77 -17.25
N PRO A 60 18.97 -2.08 -17.00
CA PRO A 60 18.99 -0.66 -16.65
C PRO A 60 18.83 0.32 -17.84
N GLY A 61 18.50 -0.16 -19.05
CA GLY A 61 18.54 0.65 -20.28
C GLY A 61 17.22 0.90 -21.02
N ALA A 62 16.10 0.31 -20.59
CA ALA A 62 14.82 0.45 -21.30
C ALA A 62 13.84 1.30 -20.48
N VAL A 63 13.36 2.39 -21.08
CA VAL A 63 12.24 3.23 -20.64
C VAL A 63 11.25 2.41 -19.83
N ILE A 64 11.17 2.69 -18.51
CA ILE A 64 10.18 2.20 -17.53
C ILE A 64 9.52 0.91 -18.00
N SER A 65 10.31 -0.15 -18.09
CA SER A 65 9.75 -1.48 -18.23
C SER A 65 8.99 -1.75 -16.94
N ILE A 66 7.69 -1.50 -16.96
CA ILE A 66 6.79 -1.71 -15.84
C ILE A 66 6.91 -3.17 -15.39
N TRP A 67 7.52 -3.40 -14.23
CA TRP A 67 7.95 -4.72 -13.80
C TRP A 67 6.79 -5.71 -13.65
N TRP A 68 5.61 -5.23 -13.27
CA TRP A 68 4.43 -6.08 -13.18
C TRP A 68 3.89 -6.52 -14.54
N VAL A 69 4.08 -5.74 -15.61
CA VAL A 69 3.72 -6.16 -16.96
C VAL A 69 4.61 -7.31 -17.42
N LYS A 70 5.90 -7.28 -17.09
CA LYS A 70 6.82 -8.41 -17.33
C LYS A 70 6.42 -9.68 -16.58
N LEU A 71 5.73 -9.54 -15.45
CA LEU A 71 5.17 -10.66 -14.69
C LEU A 71 3.82 -11.14 -15.24
N GLY A 72 3.31 -10.57 -16.33
CA GLY A 72 2.05 -10.97 -16.97
C GLY A 72 0.80 -10.27 -16.42
N PHE A 73 0.96 -9.23 -15.60
CA PHE A 73 -0.16 -8.45 -15.08
C PHE A 73 -0.56 -7.31 -16.04
N PRO A 74 -1.79 -6.78 -15.92
CA PRO A 74 -2.22 -5.63 -16.70
C PRO A 74 -1.29 -4.42 -16.54
N ALA A 75 -1.24 -3.58 -17.58
CA ALA A 75 -0.51 -2.31 -17.55
C ALA A 75 -1.23 -1.26 -16.69
N PHE A 76 -1.26 -1.48 -15.38
CA PHE A 76 -1.70 -0.47 -14.41
C PHE A 76 -0.83 0.79 -14.52
N ASP A 77 -1.42 1.93 -14.16
CA ASP A 77 -0.68 3.18 -14.02
C ASP A 77 0.35 3.05 -12.89
N ALA A 78 1.55 3.58 -13.11
CA ALA A 78 2.57 3.65 -12.08
C ALA A 78 2.23 4.75 -11.05
N GLY A 79 2.31 4.40 -9.77
CA GLY A 79 2.34 5.32 -8.66
C GLY A 79 3.70 6.00 -8.51
N PRO A 80 3.77 7.07 -7.69
CA PRO A 80 5.00 7.82 -7.46
C PRO A 80 6.09 7.00 -6.73
N ASP A 81 5.73 5.87 -6.13
CA ASP A 81 6.59 4.95 -5.40
C ASP A 81 7.17 3.82 -6.26
N GLY A 82 6.89 3.80 -7.57
CA GLY A 82 7.33 2.75 -8.49
C GLY A 82 6.51 1.45 -8.41
N PHE A 83 5.39 1.47 -7.68
CA PHE A 83 4.39 0.39 -7.63
C PHE A 83 3.19 0.75 -8.51
N PRO A 84 2.34 -0.22 -8.91
CA PRO A 84 1.10 0.12 -9.60
C PRO A 84 0.13 0.85 -8.67
N ARG A 85 -0.75 1.67 -9.24
CA ARG A 85 -1.80 2.35 -8.47
C ARG A 85 -2.71 1.32 -7.77
N PRO A 86 -2.74 1.30 -6.42
CA PRO A 86 -3.34 0.21 -5.66
C PRO A 86 -4.84 0.06 -5.91
N GLY A 87 -5.57 1.14 -6.20
CA GLY A 87 -6.99 1.13 -6.54
C GLY A 87 -7.28 0.39 -7.85
N GLN A 88 -6.41 0.53 -8.85
CA GLN A 88 -6.53 -0.21 -10.12
C GLN A 88 -6.29 -1.71 -9.91
N VAL A 89 -5.31 -2.06 -9.07
CA VAL A 89 -5.04 -3.46 -8.69
C VAL A 89 -6.27 -4.05 -8.00
N ILE A 90 -6.83 -3.37 -6.98
CA ILE A 90 -8.03 -3.84 -6.26
C ILE A 90 -9.20 -4.03 -7.23
N ARG A 91 -9.46 -3.05 -8.10
CA ARG A 91 -10.55 -3.11 -9.07
C ARG A 91 -10.41 -4.34 -9.96
N HIS A 92 -9.22 -4.59 -10.50
CA HIS A 92 -8.95 -5.71 -11.39
C HIS A 92 -9.21 -7.06 -10.69
N PHE A 93 -8.59 -7.27 -9.53
CA PHE A 93 -8.73 -8.54 -8.80
C PHE A 93 -10.13 -8.75 -8.22
N ARG A 94 -10.83 -7.68 -7.80
CA ARG A 94 -12.24 -7.78 -7.44
C ARG A 94 -13.09 -8.24 -8.62
N GLN A 95 -12.88 -7.69 -9.81
CA GLN A 95 -13.64 -8.06 -11.00
C GLN A 95 -13.41 -9.52 -11.44
N MET A 96 -12.23 -10.07 -11.18
CA MET A 96 -11.93 -11.48 -11.42
C MET A 96 -12.53 -12.41 -10.36
N ARG A 97 -12.85 -11.89 -9.16
CA ARG A 97 -13.35 -12.73 -8.07
C ARG A 97 -14.81 -13.09 -8.28
N VAL A 98 -15.10 -14.37 -8.19
CA VAL A 98 -16.44 -14.93 -8.28
C VAL A 98 -16.90 -15.39 -6.89
N LYS A 99 -18.15 -15.09 -6.54
CA LYS A 99 -18.79 -15.53 -5.30
C LYS A 99 -19.19 -17.01 -5.38
N ALA A 100 -19.56 -17.58 -4.24
CA ALA A 100 -20.05 -18.96 -4.17
C ALA A 100 -21.32 -19.18 -5.03
N ASP A 101 -22.11 -18.13 -5.28
CA ASP A 101 -23.30 -18.17 -6.15
C ASP A 101 -22.98 -18.03 -7.65
N GLY A 102 -21.70 -18.02 -8.03
CA GLY A 102 -21.24 -17.89 -9.42
C GLY A 102 -21.27 -16.45 -9.95
N LYS A 103 -21.69 -15.46 -9.15
CA LYS A 103 -21.73 -14.06 -9.60
C LYS A 103 -20.41 -13.35 -9.31
N PRO A 104 -19.99 -12.39 -10.17
CA PRO A 104 -18.80 -11.59 -9.90
C PRO A 104 -19.00 -10.68 -8.67
N TRP A 105 -17.89 -10.37 -8.00
CA TRP A 105 -17.88 -9.39 -6.91
C TRP A 105 -18.13 -7.97 -7.42
N THR A 106 -19.00 -7.25 -6.72
CA THR A 106 -19.35 -5.86 -7.00
C THR A 106 -18.70 -4.90 -6.00
N GLN A 107 -18.70 -3.60 -6.31
CA GLN A 107 -18.30 -2.57 -5.34
C GLN A 107 -19.19 -2.58 -4.10
N ARG A 108 -20.49 -2.87 -4.26
CA ARG A 108 -21.44 -3.05 -3.16
C ARG A 108 -21.05 -4.21 -2.24
N ASP A 109 -20.64 -5.35 -2.79
CA ASP A 109 -20.18 -6.50 -2.00
C ASP A 109 -18.95 -6.12 -1.15
N LEU A 110 -17.97 -5.44 -1.76
CA LEU A 110 -16.78 -4.96 -1.04
C LEU A 110 -17.14 -3.91 0.03
N ALA A 111 -18.04 -3.00 -0.28
CA ALA A 111 -18.51 -1.98 0.65
C ALA A 111 -19.16 -2.60 1.90
N GLN A 112 -19.97 -3.64 1.71
CA GLN A 112 -20.58 -4.39 2.82
C GLN A 112 -19.52 -5.03 3.72
N VAL A 113 -18.51 -5.69 3.14
CA VAL A 113 -17.42 -6.33 3.89
C VAL A 113 -16.61 -5.30 4.70
N LEU A 114 -16.37 -4.12 4.14
CA LEU A 114 -15.61 -3.06 4.80
C LEU A 114 -16.46 -2.19 5.74
N GLY A 115 -17.78 -2.41 5.81
CA GLY A 115 -18.69 -1.54 6.56
C GLY A 115 -18.69 -0.09 6.06
N LYS A 116 -18.60 0.10 4.74
CA LYS A 116 -18.53 1.41 4.07
C LYS A 116 -19.65 1.56 3.04
N GLN A 117 -19.79 2.77 2.51
CA GLN A 117 -20.67 3.04 1.38
C GLN A 117 -19.99 2.67 0.05
N GLU A 118 -20.78 2.33 -0.96
CA GLU A 118 -20.28 1.99 -2.30
C GLU A 118 -19.49 3.15 -2.95
N LEU A 119 -19.87 4.41 -2.70
CA LEU A 119 -19.12 5.58 -3.15
C LEU A 119 -17.67 5.56 -2.65
N ALA A 120 -17.43 5.12 -1.41
CA ALA A 120 -16.08 5.01 -0.87
C ALA A 120 -15.26 3.94 -1.61
N MET A 121 -15.90 2.89 -2.14
CA MET A 121 -15.22 1.87 -2.95
C MET A 121 -14.87 2.41 -4.33
N ARG A 122 -15.76 3.21 -4.92
CA ARG A 122 -15.47 3.93 -6.15
C ARG A 122 -14.28 4.86 -6.00
N ASP A 123 -14.23 5.64 -4.91
CA ASP A 123 -13.09 6.52 -4.64
C ASP A 123 -11.81 5.74 -4.33
N MET A 124 -11.90 4.62 -3.62
CA MET A 124 -10.77 3.72 -3.38
C MET A 124 -10.19 3.17 -4.70
N GLU A 125 -11.04 2.69 -5.61
CA GLU A 125 -10.62 2.08 -6.88
C GLU A 125 -10.12 3.10 -7.92
N LEU A 126 -10.66 4.32 -7.91
CA LEU A 126 -10.32 5.34 -8.91
C LEU A 126 -9.23 6.30 -8.45
N ARG A 127 -9.12 6.55 -7.14
CA ARG A 127 -8.31 7.62 -6.55
C ARG A 127 -7.39 7.15 -5.43
N ASP A 128 -7.30 5.84 -5.21
CA ASP A 128 -6.48 5.23 -4.16
C ASP A 128 -6.88 5.67 -2.72
N THR A 129 -8.09 6.20 -2.55
CA THR A 129 -8.56 6.75 -1.28
C THR A 129 -8.54 5.69 -0.18
N GLY A 130 -7.87 6.02 0.92
CA GLY A 130 -7.77 5.14 2.08
C GLY A 130 -6.79 3.97 1.89
N LEU A 131 -6.02 3.92 0.80
CA LEU A 131 -5.04 2.85 0.57
C LEU A 131 -3.65 3.21 1.10
N ASN A 132 -3.50 4.20 1.97
CA ASN A 132 -2.25 4.45 2.70
C ASN A 132 -2.14 3.62 4.01
N ASP A 133 -3.12 2.76 4.31
CA ASP A 133 -3.20 1.96 5.54
C ASP A 133 -2.78 0.51 5.27
N ILE A 134 -1.72 0.06 5.96
CA ILE A 134 -1.14 -1.29 5.81
C ILE A 134 -2.14 -2.40 6.17
N PRO A 135 -2.82 -2.37 7.34
CA PRO A 135 -3.82 -3.38 7.68
C PRO A 135 -4.90 -3.52 6.60
N ARG A 136 -5.41 -2.40 6.07
CA ARG A 136 -6.40 -2.40 4.98
C ARG A 136 -5.84 -3.02 3.71
N ARG A 137 -4.64 -2.64 3.27
CA ARG A 137 -4.02 -3.26 2.08
C ARG A 137 -3.86 -4.78 2.26
N ARG A 138 -3.38 -5.23 3.41
CA ARG A 138 -3.22 -6.67 3.71
C ARG A 138 -4.56 -7.40 3.73
N PHE A 139 -5.57 -6.81 4.34
CA PHE A 139 -6.93 -7.35 4.33
C PHE A 139 -7.45 -7.52 2.90
N LEU A 140 -7.31 -6.49 2.06
CA LEU A 140 -7.74 -6.53 0.67
C LEU A 140 -6.93 -7.53 -0.16
N ALA A 141 -5.63 -7.65 0.13
CA ALA A 141 -4.78 -8.63 -0.51
C ALA A 141 -5.24 -10.05 -0.23
N HIS A 142 -5.54 -10.35 1.03
CA HIS A 142 -6.09 -11.64 1.42
C HIS A 142 -7.51 -11.84 0.87
N LEU A 143 -8.34 -10.80 0.89
CA LEU A 143 -9.70 -10.86 0.38
C LEU A 143 -9.75 -11.07 -1.13
N PHE A 144 -8.76 -10.67 -1.91
CA PHE A 144 -8.82 -10.81 -3.38
C PHE A 144 -7.68 -11.65 -3.96
N ASP A 145 -6.96 -12.36 -3.09
CA ASP A 145 -5.82 -13.20 -3.46
C ASP A 145 -4.78 -12.41 -4.28
N ILE A 146 -4.59 -11.13 -3.90
CA ILE A 146 -3.66 -10.21 -4.57
C ILE A 146 -2.25 -10.47 -4.05
N PRO A 147 -1.27 -10.71 -4.93
CA PRO A 147 0.12 -10.90 -4.50
C PRO A 147 0.65 -9.74 -3.67
N LEU A 148 1.30 -10.05 -2.54
CA LEU A 148 1.71 -9.03 -1.58
C LEU A 148 2.76 -8.03 -2.12
N PHE A 149 3.52 -8.42 -3.14
CA PHE A 149 4.50 -7.56 -3.79
C PHE A 149 3.88 -6.36 -4.52
N PHE A 150 2.56 -6.32 -4.70
CA PHE A 150 1.88 -5.13 -5.22
C PHE A 150 1.72 -4.01 -4.19
N TRP A 151 1.86 -4.33 -2.90
CA TRP A 151 1.66 -3.38 -1.82
C TRP A 151 3.01 -2.88 -1.33
N GLY A 152 3.48 -1.83 -2.02
CA GLY A 152 4.53 -0.97 -1.50
C GLY A 152 4.22 -0.47 -0.09
#